data_AF-A0A0D2ELA4-F1
#
_entry.id   AF-A0A0D2ELA4-F1
#
_cell.length_a   1.000
_cell.length_b   1.000
_cell.length_c   1.000
_cell.angle_alpha   90.00
_cell.angle_beta   90.00
_cell.angle_gamma   90.00
#
_symmetry.space_group_name_H-M   'P 1'
#
loop_
_entity.id
_entity.type
_entity.pdbx_description
1 polymer ?
#
loop_
_entity_poly.entity_id
_entity_poly.type
_entity_poly.pdbx_seq_one_letter_code
_entity_poly.pdbx_strand_id
1 'polypeptide(L)'
;MASPLDGNFLRELASAHDGSSAKDHEFKWYITAIVAVAGMNYSELIPELYKTLLAEYIPEDKHFSETRKLREALTKTCGIWGAAKTGTSTRALWNATPSHLRDQTCYRANDDPEEAATRGQKLVESIYSRIPGYNKDVVYQASPDYGWIVNSERFPSS
;
A
#
# COMPACT_ATOMS: atom_id res chain seq x y z
N MET A 1 -17.56 18.18 11.77
CA MET A 1 -16.30 18.38 12.49
C MET A 1 -15.26 18.77 11.45
N ALA A 2 -14.45 19.79 11.71
CA ALA A 2 -13.35 20.15 10.81
C ALA A 2 -12.37 18.97 10.73
N SER A 3 -11.92 18.61 9.53
CA SER A 3 -10.86 17.61 9.35
C SER A 3 -9.61 18.11 10.07
N PRO A 4 -8.97 17.31 10.94
CA PRO A 4 -7.70 17.69 11.57
C PRO A 4 -6.55 17.82 10.57
N LEU A 5 -6.77 17.39 9.32
CA LEU A 5 -5.87 17.54 8.19
C LEU A 5 -6.60 18.39 7.14
N ASP A 6 -6.45 19.71 7.20
CA ASP A 6 -6.90 20.57 6.11
C ASP A 6 -5.92 20.51 4.93
N GLY A 7 -6.39 20.89 3.74
CA GLY A 7 -5.59 20.79 2.51
C GLY A 7 -4.34 21.67 2.51
N ASN A 8 -4.30 22.78 3.26
CA ASN A 8 -3.10 23.60 3.38
C ASN A 8 -2.04 22.88 4.21
N PHE A 9 -2.43 22.31 5.34
CA PHE A 9 -1.52 21.56 6.21
C PHE A 9 -0.89 20.36 5.48
N LEU A 10 -1.67 19.62 4.70
CA LEU A 10 -1.17 18.50 3.92
C LEU A 10 -0.17 18.92 2.83
N ARG A 11 -0.40 20.07 2.19
CA ARG A 11 0.55 20.65 1.23
C ARG A 11 1.87 21.06 1.89
N GLU A 12 1.81 21.74 3.03
CA GLU A 12 3.02 22.14 3.76
C GLU A 12 3.89 20.94 4.14
N LEU A 13 3.26 19.85 4.58
CA LEU A 13 3.94 18.58 4.87
C LEU A 13 4.57 17.92 3.64
N ALA A 14 3.89 17.97 2.49
CA ALA A 14 4.39 17.40 1.25
C ALA A 14 5.57 18.22 0.68
N SER A 15 5.48 19.55 0.73
CA SER A 15 6.53 20.47 0.26
C SER A 15 7.76 20.50 1.17
N ALA A 16 7.65 20.08 2.44
CA ALA A 16 8.78 19.95 3.36
C ALA A 16 9.75 18.79 3.01
N HIS A 17 9.43 17.96 2.00
CA HIS A 17 10.27 16.85 1.55
C HIS A 17 11.15 17.28 0.34
N ASP A 18 12.45 17.50 0.56
CA ASP A 18 13.43 18.10 -0.36
C ASP A 18 13.36 17.75 -1.87
N GLY A 19 13.41 18.79 -2.72
CA GLY A 19 14.56 18.99 -3.63
C GLY A 19 14.46 18.64 -5.13
N SER A 20 13.34 18.19 -5.68
CA SER A 20 13.19 17.99 -7.14
C SER A 20 11.73 18.06 -7.57
N SER A 21 11.45 18.51 -8.81
CA SER A 21 10.11 18.62 -9.45
C SER A 21 8.93 18.43 -8.48
N ALA A 22 8.48 19.53 -7.87
CA ALA A 22 7.58 19.50 -6.70
C ALA A 22 6.38 18.55 -6.87
N LYS A 23 5.79 18.47 -8.08
CA LYS A 23 4.58 17.65 -8.32
C LYS A 23 4.82 16.14 -8.29
N ASP A 24 5.95 15.64 -8.82
CA ASP A 24 6.22 14.20 -8.83
C ASP A 24 6.60 13.68 -7.44
N HIS A 25 7.24 14.52 -6.63
CA HIS A 25 7.58 14.22 -5.25
C HIS A 25 6.36 14.25 -4.33
N GLU A 26 5.50 15.26 -4.46
CA GLU A 26 4.27 15.37 -3.69
C GLU A 26 3.32 14.20 -4.00
N PHE A 27 3.18 13.78 -5.26
CA PHE A 27 2.44 12.57 -5.65
C PHE A 27 2.93 11.31 -4.89
N LYS A 28 4.25 11.07 -4.86
CA LYS A 28 4.84 9.93 -4.14
C LYS A 28 4.66 10.06 -2.63
N TRP A 29 4.73 11.29 -2.11
CA TRP A 29 4.52 11.57 -0.69
C TRP A 29 3.10 11.20 -0.26
N TYR A 30 2.07 11.63 -0.98
CA TYR A 30 0.68 11.30 -0.65
C TYR A 30 0.41 9.79 -0.67
N ILE A 31 0.93 9.07 -1.68
CA ILE A 31 0.82 7.60 -1.74
C ILE A 31 1.50 6.97 -0.52
N THR A 32 2.71 7.42 -0.19
CA THR A 32 3.48 6.92 0.96
C THR A 32 2.77 7.21 2.27
N ALA A 33 2.22 8.41 2.43
CA ALA A 33 1.46 8.83 3.60
C ALA A 33 0.20 7.98 3.77
N ILE A 34 -0.61 7.79 2.71
CA ILE A 34 -1.80 6.93 2.73
C ILE A 34 -1.44 5.50 3.15
N VAL A 35 -0.36 4.95 2.58
CA VAL A 35 0.11 3.62 2.95
C VAL A 35 0.56 3.61 4.41
N ALA A 36 1.39 4.55 4.87
CA ALA A 36 1.88 4.59 6.24
C ALA A 36 0.74 4.71 7.28
N VAL A 37 -0.21 5.63 7.09
CA VAL A 37 -1.34 5.80 8.02
C VAL A 37 -2.25 4.58 8.04
N ALA A 38 -2.40 3.86 6.91
CA ALA A 38 -3.10 2.58 6.87
C ALA A 38 -2.43 1.53 7.79
N GLY A 39 -1.10 1.44 7.78
CA GLY A 39 -0.34 0.50 8.62
C GLY A 39 -0.32 0.83 10.10
N MET A 40 -0.36 2.12 10.40
CA MET A 40 -0.49 2.64 11.76
C MET A 40 -1.93 2.58 12.30
N ASN A 41 -2.90 2.13 11.48
CA ASN A 41 -4.31 2.01 11.84
C ASN A 41 -5.04 3.37 12.02
N TYR A 42 -4.63 4.40 11.27
CA TYR A 42 -5.27 5.72 11.18
C TYR A 42 -6.02 5.87 9.85
N SER A 43 -6.91 4.91 9.58
CA SER A 43 -7.64 4.82 8.29
C SER A 43 -8.56 6.01 8.00
N GLU A 44 -9.00 6.72 9.03
CA GLU A 44 -9.82 7.92 8.98
C GLU A 44 -9.13 9.10 8.29
N LEU A 45 -7.81 9.08 8.17
CA LEU A 45 -7.03 10.12 7.49
C LEU A 45 -6.93 9.88 5.97
N ILE A 46 -7.20 8.66 5.51
CA ILE A 46 -7.07 8.26 4.10
C ILE A 46 -8.00 9.05 3.17
N PRO A 47 -9.28 9.31 3.51
CA PRO A 47 -10.20 10.00 2.60
C PRO A 47 -9.70 11.36 2.13
N GLU A 48 -9.21 12.21 3.04
CA GLU A 48 -8.75 13.56 2.69
C GLU A 48 -7.43 13.53 1.92
N LEU A 49 -6.46 12.71 2.34
CA LEU A 49 -5.22 12.50 1.61
C LEU A 49 -5.47 12.02 0.16
N TYR A 50 -6.39 11.08 -0.02
CA TYR A 50 -6.72 10.52 -1.33
C TYR A 50 -7.48 11.52 -2.22
N LYS A 51 -8.42 12.29 -1.66
CA LYS A 51 -9.12 13.34 -2.42
C LYS A 51 -8.15 14.41 -2.91
N THR A 52 -7.22 14.86 -2.06
CA THR A 52 -6.19 15.83 -2.46
C THR A 52 -5.26 15.26 -3.53
N LEU A 53 -4.82 14.00 -3.35
CA LEU A 53 -4.02 13.28 -4.36
C LEU A 53 -4.72 13.24 -5.74
N LEU A 54 -6.00 12.84 -5.78
CA LEU A 54 -6.77 12.79 -7.02
C LEU A 54 -6.94 14.17 -7.67
N ALA A 55 -7.32 15.18 -6.88
CA ALA A 55 -7.70 16.49 -7.40
C ALA A 55 -6.50 17.30 -7.92
N GLU A 56 -5.35 17.19 -7.24
CA GLU A 56 -4.23 18.10 -7.47
C GLU A 56 -3.05 17.46 -8.24
N TYR A 57 -2.92 16.13 -8.18
CA TYR A 57 -1.71 15.45 -8.61
C TYR A 57 -1.91 14.35 -9.66
N ILE A 58 -3.14 13.84 -9.83
CA ILE A 58 -3.44 12.81 -10.81
C ILE A 58 -4.27 13.42 -11.94
N PRO A 59 -3.81 13.37 -13.21
CA PRO A 59 -4.64 13.71 -14.36
C PRO A 59 -5.94 12.88 -14.40
N GLU A 60 -7.06 13.49 -14.77
CA GLU A 60 -8.39 12.86 -14.73
C GLU A 60 -8.46 11.55 -15.53
N ASP A 61 -7.80 11.51 -16.71
CA ASP A 61 -7.70 10.31 -17.55
C ASP A 61 -6.97 9.13 -16.88
N LYS A 62 -6.18 9.41 -15.84
CA LYS A 62 -5.41 8.43 -15.06
C LYS A 62 -6.02 8.11 -13.70
N HIS A 63 -7.09 8.79 -13.29
CA HIS A 63 -7.71 8.60 -11.97
C HIS A 63 -8.01 7.13 -11.69
N PHE A 64 -8.59 6.41 -12.65
CA PHE A 64 -8.94 5.00 -12.49
C PHE A 64 -7.70 4.12 -12.31
N SER A 65 -6.70 4.28 -13.17
CA SER A 65 -5.51 3.43 -13.19
C SER A 65 -4.61 3.68 -11.96
N GLU A 66 -4.46 4.93 -11.52
CA GLU A 66 -3.70 5.26 -10.31
C GLU A 66 -4.45 4.85 -9.03
N THR A 67 -5.77 5.03 -8.98
CA THR A 67 -6.59 4.51 -7.86
C THR A 67 -6.45 2.99 -7.74
N ARG A 68 -6.42 2.28 -8.86
CA ARG A 68 -6.19 0.83 -8.87
C ARG A 68 -4.83 0.47 -8.30
N LYS A 69 -3.77 1.20 -8.66
CA LYS A 69 -2.43 0.99 -8.09
C LYS A 69 -2.40 1.24 -6.58
N LEU A 70 -3.12 2.25 -6.09
CA LEU A 70 -3.23 2.51 -4.65
C LEU A 70 -3.95 1.39 -3.90
N ARG A 71 -5.06 0.86 -4.46
CA ARG A 71 -5.74 -0.34 -3.92
C ARG A 71 -4.81 -1.54 -3.87
N GLU A 72 -4.02 -1.75 -4.93
CA GLU A 72 -3.03 -2.81 -5.01
C GLU A 72 -1.91 -2.63 -3.97
N ALA A 73 -1.44 -1.40 -3.75
CA ALA A 73 -0.47 -1.08 -2.72
C ALA A 73 -1.01 -1.42 -1.32
N LEU A 74 -2.23 -1.00 -0.99
CA LEU A 74 -2.89 -1.37 0.28
C LEU A 74 -3.13 -2.88 0.39
N THR A 75 -3.46 -3.56 -0.70
CA THR A 75 -3.64 -5.02 -0.68
C THR A 75 -2.32 -5.72 -0.36
N LYS A 76 -1.21 -5.27 -0.95
CA LYS A 76 0.13 -5.81 -0.67
C LYS A 76 0.58 -5.58 0.77
N THR A 77 0.14 -4.51 1.43
CA THR A 77 0.47 -4.28 2.84
C THR A 77 -0.19 -5.28 3.79
N CYS A 78 -1.21 -6.03 3.35
CA CYS A 78 -1.81 -7.12 4.13
C CYS A 78 -0.76 -8.12 4.61
N GLY A 79 0.22 -8.45 3.75
CA GLY A 79 1.30 -9.38 4.08
C GLY A 79 2.34 -8.81 5.06
N ILE A 80 2.33 -7.50 5.33
CA ILE A 80 3.29 -6.81 6.21
C ILE A 80 2.64 -6.41 7.54
N TRP A 81 1.41 -5.90 7.49
CA TRP A 81 0.72 -5.31 8.64
C TRP A 81 -0.50 -6.10 9.11
N GLY A 82 -0.88 -7.15 8.38
CA GLY A 82 -2.01 -8.02 8.70
C GLY A 82 -3.33 -7.58 8.09
N ALA A 83 -4.22 -8.57 7.90
CA ALA A 83 -5.49 -8.40 7.20
C ALA A 83 -6.45 -7.39 7.86
N ALA A 84 -6.46 -7.31 9.20
CA ALA A 84 -7.39 -6.45 9.93
C ALA A 84 -7.19 -4.96 9.59
N LYS A 85 -5.95 -4.48 9.61
CA LYS A 85 -5.60 -3.08 9.33
C LYS A 85 -5.80 -2.74 7.86
N THR A 86 -5.36 -3.64 6.98
CA THR A 86 -5.56 -3.49 5.54
C THR A 86 -7.04 -3.43 5.18
N GLY A 87 -7.87 -4.33 5.72
CA GLY A 87 -9.31 -4.33 5.45
C GLY A 87 -10.00 -3.03 5.85
N THR A 88 -9.65 -2.47 7.02
CA THR A 88 -10.22 -1.20 7.50
C THR A 88 -9.81 -0.04 6.59
N SER A 89 -8.54 0.01 6.19
CA SER A 89 -8.00 1.04 5.31
C SER A 89 -8.58 0.97 3.90
N THR A 90 -8.76 -0.23 3.34
CA THR A 90 -9.39 -0.43 2.03
C THR A 90 -10.85 0.02 2.04
N ARG A 91 -11.59 -0.21 3.13
CA ARG A 91 -12.96 0.31 3.29
C ARG A 91 -12.99 1.85 3.36
N ALA A 92 -12.06 2.47 4.07
CA ALA A 92 -11.95 3.93 4.12
C ALA A 92 -11.67 4.52 2.73
N LEU A 93 -10.73 3.93 1.97
CA LEU A 93 -10.44 4.32 0.59
C LEU A 93 -11.68 4.15 -0.31
N TRP A 94 -12.38 3.02 -0.22
CA TRP A 94 -13.58 2.74 -1.01
C TRP A 94 -14.68 3.79 -0.80
N ASN A 95 -14.93 4.17 0.45
CA ASN A 95 -15.93 5.18 0.78
C ASN A 95 -15.57 6.56 0.20
N ALA A 96 -14.27 6.88 0.13
CA ALA A 96 -13.78 8.12 -0.48
C ALA A 96 -13.72 8.07 -2.02
N THR A 97 -13.71 6.88 -2.62
CA THR A 97 -13.61 6.70 -4.08
C THR A 97 -14.94 7.05 -4.76
N PRO A 98 -14.95 8.01 -5.71
CA PRO A 98 -16.11 8.32 -6.55
C PRO A 98 -16.67 7.09 -7.25
N SER A 99 -17.98 7.05 -7.50
CA SER A 99 -18.67 5.87 -8.05
C SER A 99 -18.05 5.36 -9.36
N HIS A 100 -17.67 6.26 -10.27
CA HIS A 100 -17.07 5.93 -11.56
C HIS A 100 -15.63 5.39 -11.45
N LEU A 101 -14.98 5.50 -10.29
CA LEU A 101 -13.63 4.98 -10.00
C LEU A 101 -13.64 3.69 -9.16
N ARG A 102 -14.83 3.27 -8.72
CA ARG A 102 -15.02 2.03 -7.97
C ARG A 102 -14.89 0.84 -8.91
N ASP A 103 -13.91 0.00 -8.60
CA ASP A 103 -13.59 -1.19 -9.36
C ASP A 103 -14.00 -2.40 -8.54
N GLN A 104 -14.92 -3.19 -9.09
CA GLN A 104 -15.43 -4.40 -8.46
C GLN A 104 -14.75 -5.67 -9.00
N THR A 105 -13.77 -5.50 -9.90
CA THR A 105 -13.09 -6.63 -10.53
C THR A 105 -12.13 -7.29 -9.54
N CYS A 106 -12.33 -8.57 -9.25
CA CYS A 106 -11.34 -9.37 -8.53
C CYS A 106 -10.28 -9.90 -9.50
N TYR A 107 -9.18 -9.16 -9.69
CA TYR A 107 -8.11 -9.55 -10.61
C TYR A 107 -7.34 -10.82 -10.20
N ARG A 108 -7.51 -11.27 -8.96
CA ARG A 108 -6.85 -12.47 -8.42
C ARG A 108 -7.75 -13.71 -8.48
N ALA A 109 -9.00 -13.60 -8.95
CA ALA A 109 -9.97 -14.71 -8.91
C ALA A 109 -9.54 -15.91 -9.77
N ASN A 110 -8.82 -15.65 -10.87
CA ASN A 110 -8.35 -16.66 -11.82
C ASN A 110 -6.83 -16.63 -11.98
N ASP A 111 -6.12 -16.12 -10.97
CA ASP A 111 -4.67 -16.07 -10.99
C ASP A 111 -4.10 -17.48 -10.97
N ASP A 112 -3.10 -17.74 -11.82
CA ASP A 112 -2.36 -18.99 -11.75
C ASP A 112 -1.53 -19.03 -10.43
N PRO A 113 -1.59 -20.11 -9.64
CA PRO A 113 -0.87 -20.18 -8.37
C PRO A 113 0.65 -20.04 -8.51
N GLU A 114 1.25 -20.58 -9.57
CA GLU A 114 2.70 -20.52 -9.79
C GLU A 114 3.13 -19.11 -10.20
N GLU A 115 2.35 -18.45 -11.05
CA GLU A 115 2.55 -17.05 -11.40
C GLU A 115 2.39 -16.14 -10.17
N ALA A 116 1.39 -16.40 -9.33
CA ALA A 116 1.15 -15.65 -8.10
C ALA A 116 2.33 -15.79 -7.12
N ALA A 117 2.82 -17.01 -6.92
CA ALA A 117 4.00 -17.29 -6.12
C ALA A 117 5.25 -16.58 -6.67
N THR A 118 5.46 -16.65 -7.99
CA THR A 118 6.59 -16.01 -8.67
C THR A 118 6.57 -14.49 -8.50
N ARG A 119 5.40 -13.84 -8.64
CA ARG A 119 5.27 -12.39 -8.40
C ARG A 119 5.50 -12.03 -6.94
N GLY A 120 5.02 -12.84 -6.01
CA GLY A 120 5.27 -12.67 -4.57
C GLY A 120 6.76 -12.74 -4.25
N GLN A 121 7.46 -13.74 -4.78
CA GLN A 121 8.90 -13.93 -4.58
C GLN A 121 9.71 -12.74 -5.14
N LYS A 122 9.40 -12.25 -6.34
CA LYS A 122 10.03 -11.05 -6.92
C LYS A 122 9.88 -9.80 -6.03
N LEU A 123 8.71 -9.61 -5.43
CA LEU A 123 8.48 -8.50 -4.50
C LEU A 123 9.39 -8.61 -3.28
N VAL A 124 9.46 -9.79 -2.67
CA VAL A 124 10.29 -10.06 -1.49
C VAL A 124 11.76 -9.82 -1.80
N GLU A 125 12.25 -10.37 -2.91
CA GLU A 125 13.62 -10.16 -3.36
C GLU A 125 13.92 -8.67 -3.55
N SER A 126 13.01 -7.90 -4.15
CA SER A 126 13.21 -6.46 -4.37
C SER A 126 13.39 -5.66 -3.07
N ILE A 127 12.80 -6.13 -1.98
CA ILE A 127 12.86 -5.50 -0.65
C ILE A 127 14.13 -5.93 0.09
N TYR A 128 14.34 -7.24 0.22
CA TYR A 128 15.34 -7.79 1.14
C TYR A 128 16.73 -7.98 0.51
N SER A 129 16.85 -8.13 -0.82
CA SER A 129 18.16 -8.26 -1.49
C SER A 129 19.07 -7.05 -1.31
N ARG A 130 18.48 -5.90 -0.99
CA ARG A 130 19.19 -4.63 -0.79
C ARG A 130 19.70 -4.44 0.64
N ILE A 131 19.37 -5.34 1.56
CA ILE A 131 19.76 -5.26 2.97
C ILE A 131 21.08 -6.01 3.15
N PRO A 132 22.20 -5.32 3.44
CA PRO A 132 23.48 -5.97 3.65
C PRO A 132 23.41 -6.96 4.81
N GLY A 133 23.85 -8.20 4.58
CA GLY A 133 23.86 -9.24 5.59
C GLY A 133 22.50 -9.88 5.90
N TYR A 134 21.47 -9.60 5.09
CA TYR A 134 20.19 -10.29 5.25
C TYR A 134 20.34 -11.80 5.02
N ASN A 135 20.11 -12.57 6.08
CA ASN A 135 20.11 -14.02 6.06
C ASN A 135 18.73 -14.53 6.49
N LYS A 136 17.98 -15.09 5.54
CA LYS A 136 16.64 -15.65 5.78
C LYS A 136 16.64 -16.80 6.80
N ASP A 137 17.76 -17.52 6.92
CA ASP A 137 17.86 -18.70 7.78
C ASP A 137 17.99 -18.32 9.26
N VAL A 138 18.44 -17.09 9.55
CA VAL A 138 18.51 -16.54 10.92
C VAL A 138 17.12 -16.33 11.51
N VAL A 139 16.10 -16.13 10.68
CA VAL A 139 14.72 -15.94 11.14
C VAL A 139 14.21 -17.20 11.86
N TYR A 140 14.48 -18.39 11.30
CA TYR A 140 14.12 -19.65 11.96
C TYR A 140 14.90 -19.89 13.24
N GLN A 141 16.15 -19.45 13.31
CA GLN A 141 16.97 -19.56 14.52
C GLN A 141 16.48 -18.61 15.62
N ALA A 142 16.04 -17.41 15.25
CA ALA A 142 15.55 -16.40 16.18
C ALA A 142 14.13 -16.68 16.70
N SER A 143 13.25 -17.19 15.82
CA SER A 143 11.89 -17.58 16.18
C SER A 143 11.37 -18.65 15.20
N PRO A 144 11.43 -19.94 15.58
CA PRO A 144 10.96 -21.04 14.74
C PRO A 144 9.49 -20.92 14.35
N ASP A 145 8.62 -20.45 15.27
CA ASP A 145 7.18 -20.30 15.02
C ASP A 145 6.91 -19.22 13.98
N TYR A 146 7.58 -18.06 14.09
CA TYR A 146 7.49 -17.00 13.09
C TYR A 146 8.06 -17.46 11.75
N GLY A 147 9.20 -18.16 11.77
CA GLY A 147 9.78 -18.78 10.58
C GLY A 147 8.81 -19.77 9.93
N TRP A 148 8.13 -20.60 10.72
CA TRP A 148 7.12 -21.53 10.22
C TRP A 148 5.96 -20.78 9.59
N ILE A 149 5.29 -19.86 10.30
CA ILE A 149 4.12 -19.11 9.80
C ILE A 149 4.42 -18.39 8.48
N VAL A 150 5.55 -17.69 8.38
CA VAL A 150 5.90 -16.88 7.20
C VAL A 150 6.24 -17.73 5.97
N ASN A 151 6.73 -18.97 6.17
CA ASN A 151 7.14 -19.85 5.09
C ASN A 151 6.12 -20.96 4.76
N SER A 152 5.30 -21.41 5.73
CA SER A 152 4.27 -22.43 5.53
C SER A 152 3.00 -21.87 4.88
N GLU A 153 2.63 -20.61 5.17
CA GLU A 153 1.54 -19.93 4.45
C GLU A 153 1.93 -19.48 3.03
N ARG A 154 3.20 -19.62 2.63
CA ARG A 154 3.64 -19.32 1.25
C ARG A 154 3.44 -20.46 0.26
N PHE A 155 3.43 -21.71 0.72
CA PHE A 155 3.24 -22.88 -0.13
C PHE A 155 2.65 -24.01 0.72
N PRO A 156 1.33 -24.29 0.65
CA PRO A 156 0.85 -25.58 1.12
C PRO A 156 1.47 -26.63 0.20
N SER A 157 2.43 -27.39 0.72
CA SER A 157 2.91 -28.60 0.06
C SER A 157 1.77 -29.60 0.02
N SER A 158 1.11 -29.68 -1.12
CA SER A 158 0.39 -30.89 -1.56
C SER A 158 1.39 -31.94 -2.00
#